data_AF-A0A191YW90-F1
#
_entry.id   AF-A0A191YW90-F1
#
_cell.length_a   1.000
_cell.length_b   1.000
_cell.length_c   1.000
_cell.angle_alpha   90.00
_cell.angle_beta   90.00
_cell.angle_gamma   90.00
#
_symmetry.space_group_name_H-M   'P 1'
#
loop_
_entity.id
_entity.type
_entity.pdbx_description
1 polymer ?
#
loop_
_entity_poly.entity_id
_entity_poly.type
_entity_poly.pdbx_seq_one_letter_code
_entity_poly.pdbx_strand_id
1 'polypeptide(L)' 'MQLHEAIDLKEAYSVSGANKAVQEGWKLLAIAPGANGVTYVLGKQADKEKPKLPTADEIARANNRG' A
#
# COMPACT_ATOMS: atom_id res chain seq x y z
N MET A 1 8.69 -15.47 -9.72
CA MET A 1 8.10 -15.10 -8.41
C MET A 1 8.38 -13.62 -8.17
N GLN A 2 7.44 -12.73 -8.47
CA GLN A 2 7.62 -11.27 -8.32
C GLN A 2 7.03 -10.82 -6.98
N LEU A 3 7.88 -10.33 -6.08
CA LEU A 3 7.47 -9.71 -4.82
C LEU A 3 6.74 -8.40 -5.15
N HIS A 4 5.42 -8.38 -5.05
CA HIS A 4 4.61 -7.18 -5.33
C HIS A 4 4.73 -6.19 -4.16
N GLU A 5 5.86 -5.48 -4.11
CA GLU A 5 6.08 -4.13 -3.59
C GLU A 5 5.24 -3.70 -2.38
N ALA A 6 5.70 -4.05 -1.17
CA ALA A 6 5.64 -3.09 -0.07
C ALA A 6 6.84 -2.16 -0.24
N ILE A 7 6.58 -0.87 -0.44
CA ILE A 7 7.65 0.11 -0.73
C ILE A 7 8.29 0.58 0.56
N ASP A 8 7.49 0.66 1.62
CA ASP A 8 7.97 0.96 2.96
C ASP A 8 7.51 -0.11 3.94
N LEU A 9 8.42 -0.48 4.85
CA LEU A 9 8.17 -1.36 5.97
C LEU A 9 8.32 -0.58 7.28
N LYS A 10 7.44 -0.85 8.23
CA LYS A 10 7.46 -0.28 9.57
C LYS A 10 7.25 -1.39 10.58
N GLU A 11 8.10 -1.42 11.59
CA GLU A 11 7.95 -2.31 12.73
C GLU A 11 7.24 -1.58 13.88
N ALA A 12 6.30 -2.26 14.52
CA ALA A 12 5.70 -1.83 15.78
C ALA A 12 5.88 -2.92 16.83
N TYR A 13 6.21 -2.52 18.05
CA TYR A 13 6.50 -3.45 19.16
C TYR A 13 5.35 -3.55 20.17
N SER A 14 4.18 -3.01 19.82
CA SER A 14 2.98 -3.09 20.65
C SER A 14 1.73 -3.08 19.78
N VAL A 15 0.66 -3.69 20.30
CA VAL A 15 -0.67 -3.69 19.68
C VAL A 15 -1.15 -2.26 19.42
N SER A 16 -0.94 -1.35 20.37
CA SER A 16 -1.33 0.06 20.25
C SER A 16 -0.60 0.76 19.09
N GLY A 17 0.71 0.55 18.96
CA GLY A 17 1.52 1.10 17.87
C GLY A 17 1.12 0.54 16.50
N ALA A 18 0.83 -0.77 16.43
CA ALA A 18 0.35 -1.41 15.22
C ALA A 18 -1.02 -0.86 14.79
N ASN A 19 -1.97 -0.74 15.73
CA ASN A 19 -3.30 -0.20 15.45
C ASN A 19 -3.25 1.25 14.97
N LYS A 20 -2.38 2.09 15.56
CA LYS A 20 -2.18 3.46 15.08
C LYS A 20 -1.65 3.49 13.65
N ALA A 21 -0.66 2.66 13.34
CA ALA A 21 -0.13 2.56 11.98
C ALA A 21 -1.21 2.08 10.98
N VAL A 22 -2.09 1.16 11.37
CA VAL A 22 -3.23 0.74 10.53
C VAL A 22 -4.18 1.90 10.23
N GLN A 23 -4.48 2.75 11.23
CA GLN A 23 -5.30 3.95 11.03
C GLN A 23 -4.64 4.97 10.10
N GLU A 24 -3.30 5.03 10.07
CA GLU A 24 -2.49 5.85 9.17
C GLU A 24 -2.40 5.28 7.74
N GLY A 25 -3.12 4.19 7.45
CA GLY A 25 -3.18 3.55 6.14
C GLY A 25 -2.09 2.52 5.89
N TRP A 26 -1.37 2.08 6.92
CA TRP A 26 -0.45 0.95 6.81
C TRP A 26 -1.21 -0.38 6.89
N LYS A 27 -0.70 -1.41 6.21
CA LYS A 27 -1.29 -2.76 6.25
C LYS A 27 -0.40 -3.68 7.07
N LEU A 28 -0.98 -4.42 8.02
CA LEU A 28 -0.26 -5.46 8.73
C LEU A 28 0.11 -6.59 7.76
N LEU A 29 1.40 -6.92 7.67
CA LEU A 29 1.93 -7.95 6.79
C LEU A 29 2.28 -9.23 7.55
N ALA A 30 2.91 -9.09 8.71
CA ALA A 30 3.32 -10.23 9.52
C ALA A 30 3.35 -9.90 11.02
N ILE A 31 3.24 -10.93 11.83
CA ILE A 31 3.47 -10.89 13.27
C ILE A 31 4.56 -11.91 13.55
N ALA A 32 5.68 -11.46 14.10
CA ALA A 32 6.84 -12.30 14.40
C ALA A 32 7.21 -12.23 15.88
N PRO A 33 7.64 -13.35 16.49
CA PRO A 33 8.27 -13.30 17.79
C PRO A 33 9.63 -12.58 17.69
N GLY A 34 9.86 -11.62 18.57
CA GLY A 34 11.10 -10.86 18.70
C GLY A 34 11.71 -11.00 20.09
N ALA A 35 12.93 -10.49 20.26
CA ALA A 35 13.69 -10.61 21.51
C ALA A 35 12.95 -10.08 22.75
N ASN A 36 12.06 -9.10 22.58
CA ASN A 36 11.30 -8.45 23.64
C ASN A 36 9.79 -8.72 23.56
N GLY A 37 9.35 -9.78 22.87
CA GLY A 37 7.93 -10.14 22.76
C GLY A 37 7.48 -10.28 21.31
N VAL A 38 6.47 -9.51 20.89
CA VAL A 38 5.87 -9.61 19.55
C VAL A 38 6.20 -8.36 18.73
N THR A 39 6.70 -8.58 17.52
CA THR A 39 6.95 -7.53 16.52
C THR A 39 5.88 -7.61 15.43
N TYR A 40 5.22 -6.49 15.16
CA TYR A 40 4.24 -6.32 14.10
C TYR A 40 4.93 -5.65 12.92
N VAL A 41 4.97 -6.33 11.78
CA VAL A 41 5.54 -5.80 10.54
C VAL A 41 4.40 -5.26 9.69
N LEU A 42 4.41 -3.97 9.44
CA LEU A 42 3.46 -3.28 8.59
C LEU A 42 4.13 -2.83 7.29
N GLY A 43 3.36 -2.82 6.21
CA GLY A 43 3.79 -2.32 4.92
C GLY A 43 2.85 -1.26 4.39
N LYS A 44 3.42 -0.27 3.71
CA LYS A 44 2.67 0.68 2.89
C LYS A 44 2.98 0.40 1.43
N GLN A 45 1.95 0.21 0.62
CA GLN A 45 2.12 0.18 -0.83
C GLN A 45 2.30 1.64 -1.30
N ALA A 46 3.06 1.87 -2.39
CA ALA A 46 2.83 3.13 -3.10
C ALA A 46 1.35 3.20 -3.40
N ASP A 47 0.80 4.40 -3.29
CA ASP A 47 -0.37 4.74 -4.07
C ASP A 47 -0.01 4.43 -5.52
N LYS A 48 -0.41 3.24 -6.00
CA LYS A 48 -0.40 2.96 -7.42
C LYS A 48 -1.26 4.06 -7.98
N GLU A 49 -0.63 5.02 -8.65
CA GLU A 49 -1.32 6.06 -9.40
C GLU A 49 -2.42 5.33 -10.16
N LYS A 50 -3.69 5.58 -9.77
CA LYS A 50 -4.80 4.92 -10.45
C LYS A 50 -4.58 5.20 -11.92
N PRO A 51 -4.52 4.18 -12.80
CA PRO A 51 -4.30 4.43 -14.22
C PRO A 51 -5.29 5.50 -14.64
N LYS A 52 -4.78 6.65 -15.12
CA LYS A 52 -5.62 7.74 -15.61
C LYS A 52 -6.43 7.13 -16.74
N LEU A 53 -7.69 6.81 -16.45
CA LEU A 53 -8.63 6.45 -17.48
C LEU A 53 -8.69 7.64 -18.44
N PRO A 54 -8.57 7.42 -19.75
CA PRO A 54 -8.72 8.50 -20.71
C PRO A 54 -10.08 9.16 -20.48
N THR A 55 -10.06 10.48 -20.43
CA THR A 55 -11.26 11.29 -20.26
C THR A 55 -12.20 11.14 -21.47
N ALA A 56 -13.49 11.41 -21.28
CA ALA A 56 -14.48 11.34 -22.36
C ALA A 56 -14.07 12.20 -23.57
N ASP A 57 -13.42 13.34 -23.31
CA ASP A 57 -12.91 14.25 -24.35
C ASP A 57 -11.76 13.63 -25.17
N GLU A 58 -10.87 12.88 -24.53
CA GLU A 58 -9.77 12.17 -25.21
C GLU A 58 -10.30 11.04 -26.10
N ILE A 59 -11.31 10.33 -25.62
CA ILE A 59 -11.99 9.26 -26.39
C ILE A 59 -12.74 9.86 -27.59
N ALA A 60 -13.44 10.99 -27.41
CA ALA A 60 -14.17 11.66 -28.48
C ALA A 60 -13.24 12.20 -29.58
N ARG A 61 -12.06 12.72 -29.23
CA ARG A 61 -11.05 13.19 -30.20
C ARG A 61 -10.44 12.05 -31.01
N ALA A 62 -10.28 10.87 -30.41
CA ALA A 62 -9.75 9.69 -31.10
C ALA A 62 -10.73 9.15 -32.16
N ASN A 63 -12.04 9.16 -31.87
CA ASN A 63 -13.06 8.63 -32.77
C ASN A 63 -13.39 9.53 -33.97
N ASN A 64 -13.12 10.84 -33.88
CA ASN A 64 -13.40 11.80 -34.96
C ASN A 64 -12.24 12.01 -35.95
N ARG A 65 -11.19 11.16 -35.90
CA ARG A 65 -10.02 11.22 -36.80
C ARG A 65 -10.01 10.14 -37.90
N GLY A 66 -11.02 9.28 -37.96
CA GLY A 66 -11.27 8.33 -39.05
C GLY A 66 -12.34 8.86 -40.00
#